data_AF-A0A930NYW6-F1
#
_entry.id   AF-A0A930NYW6-F1
#
_cell.length_a   1.000
_cell.length_b   1.000
_cell.length_c   1.000
_cell.angle_alpha   90.00
_cell.angle_beta   90.00
_cell.angle_gamma   90.00
#
_symmetry.space_group_name_H-M   'P 1'
#
loop_
_entity.id
_entity.type
_entity.pdbx_description
1 polymer ?
#
loop_
_entity_poly.entity_id
_entity_poly.type
_entity_poly.pdbx_seq_one_letter_code
_entity_poly.pdbx_strand_id
1 'polypeptide(L)'
;LYLLHGTTKHGVIPIGDDYAFDFDKDMNILSWRRFHRSFLEQPITMNGEEITEVIHSHTPMTPYFTTTDIANYMLYGCDLYGIKRFSVLSTAFADTSYLTTFDVEKMKLTSTVYTVK
;
A
#
# COMPACT_ATOMS: atom_id res chain seq x y z
N LEU A 1 -14.63 -7.46 5.28
CA LEU A 1 -14.75 -6.83 3.95
C LEU A 1 -13.69 -5.75 3.83
N TYR A 2 -13.06 -5.62 2.66
CA TYR A 2 -12.19 -4.49 2.35
C TYR A 2 -12.89 -3.59 1.33
N LEU A 3 -12.85 -2.28 1.57
CA LEU A 3 -13.25 -1.27 0.60
C LEU A 3 -11.97 -0.56 0.16
N LEU A 4 -11.67 -0.68 -1.13
CA LEU A 4 -10.53 -0.04 -1.76
C LEU A 4 -11.01 1.21 -2.51
N HIS A 5 -10.38 2.35 -2.27
CA HIS A 5 -10.71 3.56 -3.02
C HIS A 5 -10.02 3.48 -4.39
N GLY A 6 -10.82 3.24 -5.44
CA GLY A 6 -10.33 3.21 -6.82
C GLY A 6 -10.11 4.60 -7.42
N THR A 7 -9.72 4.63 -8.70
CA THR A 7 -9.62 5.89 -9.46
C THR A 7 -10.09 5.69 -10.89
N THR A 8 -10.68 6.73 -11.47
CA THR A 8 -10.99 6.79 -12.90
C THR A 8 -9.88 7.43 -13.73
N LYS A 9 -8.83 7.94 -13.08
CA LYS A 9 -7.69 8.58 -13.74
C LYS A 9 -6.75 7.53 -14.29
N HIS A 10 -6.38 7.66 -15.56
CA HIS A 10 -5.42 6.78 -16.21
C HIS A 10 -3.98 7.12 -15.80
N GLY A 11 -3.11 6.12 -15.87
CA GLY A 11 -1.67 6.30 -15.65
C GLY A 11 -1.28 6.53 -14.18
N VAL A 12 -2.16 6.21 -13.24
CA VAL A 12 -1.89 6.34 -11.80
C VAL A 12 -2.33 5.08 -11.04
N ILE A 13 -1.69 4.84 -9.91
CA ILE A 13 -2.03 3.83 -8.91
C ILE A 13 -2.65 4.59 -7.73
N PRO A 14 -3.92 4.32 -7.39
CA PRO A 14 -4.52 4.85 -6.17
C PRO A 14 -3.96 4.10 -4.96
N ILE A 15 -3.50 4.83 -3.95
CA ILE A 15 -3.00 4.26 -2.70
C ILE A 15 -3.70 4.92 -1.54
N GLY A 16 -4.29 4.10 -0.68
CA GLY A 16 -4.87 4.53 0.58
C GLY A 16 -6.31 5.01 0.47
N ASP A 17 -6.75 5.70 1.53
CA ASP A 17 -8.17 5.95 1.81
C ASP A 17 -9.03 4.67 1.83
N ASP A 18 -8.43 3.57 2.27
CA ASP A 18 -9.06 2.25 2.28
C ASP A 18 -9.57 1.88 3.67
N TYR A 19 -10.53 0.95 3.69
CA TYR A 19 -11.25 0.55 4.90
C TYR A 19 -11.34 -0.97 5.03
N ALA A 20 -11.33 -1.45 6.27
CA ALA A 20 -11.72 -2.79 6.66
C ALA A 20 -12.99 -2.73 7.52
N PHE A 21 -13.89 -3.68 7.29
CA PHE A 21 -15.12 -3.86 8.05
C PHE A 21 -15.22 -5.31 8.55
N ASP A 22 -15.51 -5.46 9.83
CA ASP A 22 -15.79 -6.74 10.47
C ASP A 22 -17.29 -6.90 10.68
N PHE A 23 -17.80 -8.12 10.47
CA PHE A 23 -19.23 -8.43 10.54
C PHE A 23 -19.50 -9.55 11.53
N ASP A 24 -20.70 -9.56 12.11
CA ASP A 24 -21.22 -10.72 12.81
C ASP A 24 -21.82 -11.75 11.84
N LYS A 25 -22.35 -12.85 12.39
CA LYS A 25 -22.99 -13.92 11.61
C LYS A 25 -24.27 -13.49 10.89
N ASP A 26 -24.87 -12.37 11.31
CA ASP A 26 -26.12 -11.83 10.78
C ASP A 26 -25.85 -10.64 9.83
N MET A 27 -24.59 -10.45 9.43
CA MET A 27 -24.11 -9.39 8.53
C MET A 27 -24.22 -7.97 9.09
N ASN A 28 -24.34 -7.80 10.41
CA ASN A 28 -24.21 -6.47 11.02
C ASN A 28 -22.74 -6.07 11.14
N ILE A 29 -22.43 -4.79 10.95
CA ILE A 29 -21.07 -4.27 11.13
C ILE A 29 -20.74 -4.23 12.63
N LEU A 30 -19.72 -4.98 13.03
CA LEU A 30 -19.19 -4.98 14.39
C LEU A 30 -18.18 -3.87 14.61
N SER A 31 -17.29 -3.68 13.64
CA SER A 31 -16.24 -2.67 13.71
C SER A 31 -15.78 -2.26 12.32
N TRP A 32 -15.12 -1.13 12.24
CA TRP A 32 -14.43 -0.70 11.03
C TRP A 32 -13.10 -0.03 11.37
N ARG A 33 -12.16 -0.10 10.44
CA ARG A 33 -10.85 0.53 10.52
C ARG A 33 -10.55 1.22 9.19
N ARG A 34 -10.10 2.46 9.26
CA ARG A 34 -9.45 3.15 8.13
C ARG A 34 -7.96 2.90 8.20
N PHE A 35 -7.36 2.47 7.09
CA PHE A 35 -5.91 2.27 7.02
C PHE A 35 -5.21 3.60 6.75
N HIS A 36 -5.38 4.20 5.58
CA HIS A 36 -4.67 5.43 5.24
C HIS A 36 -5.64 6.61 5.35
N ARG A 37 -5.20 7.71 5.99
CA ARG A 37 -5.99 8.96 6.02
C ARG A 37 -5.92 9.75 4.73
N SER A 38 -4.88 9.50 3.95
CA SER A 38 -4.61 10.19 2.70
C SER A 38 -4.90 9.25 1.54
N PHE A 39 -5.40 9.83 0.47
CA PHE A 39 -5.44 9.23 -0.85
C PHE A 39 -4.24 9.76 -1.63
N LEU A 40 -3.42 8.87 -2.17
CA LEU A 40 -2.26 9.21 -2.99
C LEU A 40 -2.47 8.71 -4.41
N GLU A 41 -2.15 9.55 -5.38
CA GLU A 41 -2.07 9.16 -6.79
C GLU A 41 -0.61 8.98 -7.17
N GLN A 42 -0.14 7.74 -7.22
CA GLN A 42 1.22 7.46 -7.66
C GLN A 42 1.25 7.36 -9.19
N PRO A 43 1.97 8.24 -9.91
CA PRO A 43 2.10 8.11 -11.36
C PRO A 43 2.89 6.86 -11.73
N ILE A 44 2.63 6.31 -12.92
CA ILE A 44 3.37 5.15 -13.47
C ILE A 44 4.55 5.54 -14.35
N THR A 45 4.71 6.83 -14.61
CA THR A 45 5.83 7.39 -15.39
C THR A 45 6.41 8.59 -14.66
N MET A 46 7.72 8.75 -14.72
CA MET A 46 8.44 9.91 -14.19
C MET A 46 9.46 10.39 -15.23
N ASN A 47 9.44 11.67 -15.57
CA ASN A 47 10.32 12.25 -16.60
C ASN A 47 10.29 11.53 -17.96
N GLY A 48 9.16 10.94 -18.33
CA GLY A 48 8.98 10.19 -19.58
C GLY A 48 9.44 8.73 -19.52
N GLU A 49 9.95 8.26 -18.38
CA GLU A 49 10.36 6.87 -18.17
C GLU A 49 9.32 6.12 -17.35
N GLU A 50 9.16 4.82 -17.63
CA GLU A 50 8.28 3.92 -16.87
C GLU A 50 8.85 3.63 -15.47
N ILE A 51 7.99 3.68 -14.47
CA ILE A 51 8.36 3.34 -13.09
C ILE A 51 8.37 1.83 -12.94
N THR A 52 9.48 1.29 -12.44
CA THR A 52 9.67 -0.16 -12.21
C THR A 52 9.42 -0.58 -10.77
N GLU A 53 9.43 0.39 -9.85
CA GLU A 53 9.20 0.19 -8.42
C GLU A 53 8.54 1.42 -7.80
N VAL A 54 7.54 1.18 -6.97
CA VAL A 54 6.80 2.23 -6.26
C VAL A 54 7.14 2.16 -4.78
N ILE A 55 7.39 3.33 -4.17
CA ILE A 55 7.63 3.45 -2.73
C ILE A 55 6.76 4.55 -2.15
N HIS A 56 6.08 4.27 -1.04
CA HIS A 56 5.47 5.32 -0.20
C HIS A 56 5.78 5.10 1.29
N SER A 57 5.51 6.13 2.09
CA SER A 57 5.77 6.09 3.53
C SER A 57 4.50 5.96 4.37
N HIS A 58 4.63 5.32 5.52
CA HIS A 58 3.57 5.09 6.48
C HIS A 58 3.76 5.95 7.73
N THR A 59 2.64 6.50 8.20
CA THR A 59 2.58 7.31 9.44
C THR A 59 2.37 6.42 10.66
N PRO A 60 2.56 6.93 11.90
CA PRO A 60 2.31 6.16 13.13
C PRO A 60 0.90 5.57 13.26
N MET A 61 -0.09 6.14 12.59
CA MET A 61 -1.45 5.59 12.58
C MET A 61 -1.53 4.23 11.89
N THR A 62 -0.72 4.02 10.86
CA THR A 62 -0.71 2.81 10.04
C THR A 62 0.74 2.39 9.83
N PRO A 63 1.40 1.92 10.89
CA PRO A 63 2.84 1.75 10.91
C PRO A 63 3.31 0.52 10.13
N TYR A 64 2.40 -0.35 9.70
CA TYR A 64 2.74 -1.59 9.01
C TYR A 64 2.25 -1.56 7.57
N PHE A 65 2.91 -2.33 6.72
CA PHE A 65 2.40 -2.72 5.41
C PHE A 65 1.01 -3.36 5.60
N THR A 66 0.01 -2.90 4.83
CA THR A 66 -1.39 -3.33 4.98
C THR A 66 -1.81 -4.28 3.86
N THR A 67 -2.94 -4.97 4.08
CA THR A 67 -3.56 -5.79 3.03
C THR A 67 -4.03 -4.95 1.85
N THR A 68 -4.44 -3.69 2.07
CA THR A 68 -4.90 -2.82 0.99
C THR A 68 -3.75 -2.29 0.14
N ASP A 69 -2.55 -2.13 0.71
CA ASP A 69 -1.33 -1.84 -0.06
C ASP A 69 -1.06 -2.94 -1.11
N ILE A 70 -1.10 -4.23 -0.73
CA ILE A 70 -0.95 -5.36 -1.67
C ILE A 70 -2.09 -5.35 -2.68
N ALA A 71 -3.34 -5.21 -2.24
CA ALA A 71 -4.49 -5.32 -3.13
C ALA A 71 -4.51 -4.21 -4.20
N ASN A 72 -4.32 -2.96 -3.79
CA ASN A 72 -4.23 -1.82 -4.71
C ASN A 72 -3.04 -1.96 -5.64
N TYR A 73 -1.89 -2.39 -5.12
CA TYR A 73 -0.71 -2.61 -5.94
C TYR A 73 -0.90 -3.73 -6.98
N MET A 74 -1.48 -4.87 -6.60
CA MET A 74 -1.75 -5.96 -7.54
C MET A 74 -2.68 -5.49 -8.66
N LEU A 75 -3.81 -4.89 -8.29
CA LEU A 75 -4.82 -4.44 -9.25
C LEU A 75 -4.31 -3.34 -10.18
N TYR A 76 -3.70 -2.30 -9.63
CA TYR A 76 -3.34 -1.12 -10.42
C TYR A 76 -1.88 -1.15 -10.85
N GLY A 77 -0.93 -1.48 -9.97
CA GLY A 77 0.49 -1.48 -10.32
C GLY A 77 0.90 -2.65 -11.21
N CYS A 78 0.67 -3.88 -10.73
CA CYS A 78 1.11 -5.09 -11.41
C CYS A 78 0.24 -5.40 -12.63
N ASP A 79 -1.08 -5.58 -12.44
CA ASP A 79 -1.95 -6.12 -13.48
C ASP A 79 -2.21 -5.13 -14.63
N LEU A 80 -2.26 -3.81 -14.35
CA LEU A 80 -2.48 -2.79 -15.39
C LEU A 80 -1.17 -2.25 -15.99
N TYR A 81 -0.10 -2.13 -15.21
CA TYR A 81 1.10 -1.40 -15.61
C TYR A 81 2.41 -2.22 -15.48
N GLY A 82 2.34 -3.49 -15.11
CA GLY A 82 3.50 -4.39 -15.12
C GLY A 82 4.58 -4.09 -14.09
N ILE A 83 4.27 -3.30 -13.05
CA ILE A 83 5.21 -2.98 -11.98
C ILE A 83 5.44 -4.24 -11.13
N LYS A 84 6.70 -4.49 -10.78
CA LYS A 84 7.11 -5.78 -10.17
C LYS A 84 7.43 -5.70 -8.68
N ARG A 85 7.78 -4.50 -8.18
CA ARG A 85 8.04 -4.28 -6.76
C ARG A 85 7.26 -3.09 -6.21
N PHE A 86 6.81 -3.27 -4.97
CA PHE A 86 6.16 -2.23 -4.19
C PHE A 86 6.74 -2.21 -2.79
N SER A 87 7.16 -1.04 -2.33
CA SER A 87 7.77 -0.91 -1.02
C SER A 87 7.04 0.11 -0.14
N VAL A 88 6.92 -0.20 1.14
CA VAL A 88 6.42 0.71 2.16
C VAL A 88 7.54 1.02 3.13
N LEU A 89 7.86 2.30 3.28
CA LEU A 89 8.76 2.79 4.31
C LEU A 89 7.95 3.14 5.57
N SER A 90 8.07 2.33 6.61
CA SER A 90 7.53 2.67 7.92
C SER A 90 8.54 3.47 8.73
N THR A 91 8.17 4.71 9.07
CA THR A 91 8.94 5.62 9.93
C THR A 91 8.28 5.80 11.30
N ALA A 92 7.32 4.94 11.63
CA ALA A 92 6.48 5.08 12.80
C ALA A 92 7.16 4.71 14.13
N PHE A 93 8.32 4.06 14.07
CA PHE A 93 9.02 3.57 15.26
C PHE A 93 10.18 4.49 15.60
N ALA A 94 10.36 4.78 16.90
CA ALA A 94 11.25 5.82 17.40
C ALA A 94 12.66 5.78 16.76
N ASP A 95 13.39 4.69 16.98
CA ASP A 95 14.80 4.58 16.58
C ASP A 95 14.99 3.63 15.38
N THR A 96 13.89 3.23 14.74
CA THR A 96 13.90 2.18 13.73
C THR A 96 12.94 2.49 12.60
N SER A 97 13.42 2.35 11.37
CA SER A 97 12.59 2.36 10.18
C SER A 97 12.62 1.00 9.50
N TYR A 98 11.49 0.62 8.91
CA TYR A 98 11.37 -0.63 8.16
C TYR A 98 11.03 -0.32 6.72
N LEU A 99 11.85 -0.79 5.79
CA LEU A 99 11.47 -0.85 4.37
C LEU A 99 10.95 -2.25 4.10
N THR A 100 9.64 -2.36 3.88
CA THR A 100 9.01 -3.65 3.54
C THR A 100 8.66 -3.65 2.06
N THR A 101 9.23 -4.59 1.32
CA THR A 101 9.04 -4.75 -0.12
C THR A 101 8.22 -6.00 -0.40
N PHE A 102 7.20 -5.84 -1.23
CA PHE A 102 6.47 -6.93 -1.87
C PHE A 102 7.01 -7.15 -3.29
N ASP A 103 7.53 -8.35 -3.53
CA ASP A 103 7.97 -8.84 -4.84
C ASP A 103 6.89 -9.78 -5.37
N VAL A 104 6.17 -9.35 -6.42
CA VAL A 104 5.02 -10.08 -6.97
C VAL A 104 5.44 -11.35 -7.70
N GLU A 105 6.58 -11.33 -8.40
CA GLU A 105 7.08 -12.48 -9.16
C GLU A 105 7.43 -13.64 -8.21
N LYS A 106 7.89 -13.31 -7.01
CA LYS A 106 8.22 -14.30 -5.97
C LYS A 106 7.09 -14.52 -4.96
N MET A 107 6.00 -13.74 -5.05
CA MET A 107 4.94 -13.69 -4.04
C MET A 107 5.49 -13.59 -2.61
N LYS A 108 6.45 -12.67 -2.40
CA LYS A 108 7.23 -12.59 -1.16
C LYS A 108 7.29 -11.19 -0.60
N LEU A 109 7.03 -11.07 0.71
CA LEU A 109 7.35 -9.89 1.51
C LEU A 109 8.73 -10.03 2.15
N THR A 110 9.55 -8.98 2.06
CA THR A 110 10.85 -8.89 2.75
C THR A 110 10.96 -7.54 3.43
N SER A 111 11.42 -7.52 4.68
CA SER A 111 11.62 -6.28 5.45
C SER A 111 13.09 -6.08 5.78
N THR A 112 13.60 -4.90 5.47
CA THR A 112 14.93 -4.43 5.88
C THR A 112 14.78 -3.42 7.00
N VAL A 113 15.61 -3.56 8.04
CA VAL A 113 15.60 -2.72 9.23
C VAL A 113 16.71 -1.68 9.13
N TYR A 114 16.37 -0.42 9.40
CA TYR A 114 17.32 0.68 9.48
C TYR A 114 17.27 1.28 10.88
N THR A 115 18.39 1.27 11.59
CA THR A 115 18.52 1.93 12.89
C THR A 115 18.94 3.37 12.67
N VAL A 116 18.17 4.31 13.19
CA VAL A 116 18.55 5.73 13.20
C VAL A 116 19.49 5.91 14.40
N LYS A 117 20.74 6.30 14.15
CA LYS A 117 21.72 6.60 15.20
C LYS A 117 21.49 7.96 15.83
#